data_AF-A0A7J6T8T5-F1
#
_entry.id   AF-A0A7J6T8T5-F1
#
_cell.length_a   1.000
_cell.length_b   1.000
_cell.length_c   1.000
_cell.angle_alpha   90.00
_cell.angle_beta   90.00
_cell.angle_gamma   90.00
#
_symmetry.space_group_name_H-M   'P 1'
#
loop_
_entity.id
_entity.type
_entity.pdbx_description
1 polymer ?
#
loop_
_entity_poly.entity_id
_entity_poly.type
_entity_poly.pdbx_seq_one_letter_code
_entity_poly.pdbx_strand_id
1 'polypeptide(L)'
;EPAGECCGENCDCCGFDRPEMNTETVVGAMKKLAGQAYIIYGTHTTWPKDANTMDDKLKEMVDTLRKPLPKNFPVVVAEGIPGEDKEGDVLLFPSGLRIPAGSDLSKVEVDKSKSPATVSHPDAVPVPAKSRHIFVCAHNNRDKRCGRCGPELASCIEALGDARTHVRKCSHIGGHKFAGN
;
A
#
# COMPACT_ATOMS: atom_id res chain seq x y z
N GLU A 1 -9.39 -18.48 -28.23
CA GLU A 1 -10.30 -17.70 -27.37
C GLU A 1 -9.79 -16.27 -27.34
N PRO A 2 -10.61 -15.24 -27.57
CA PRO A 2 -10.09 -13.89 -27.65
C PRO A 2 -9.67 -13.45 -26.24
N ALA A 3 -8.42 -12.99 -26.15
CA ALA A 3 -7.94 -12.26 -25.00
C ALA A 3 -8.64 -10.89 -24.95
N GLY A 4 -9.11 -10.50 -23.76
CA GLY A 4 -9.28 -9.10 -23.41
C GLY A 4 -10.62 -8.48 -23.82
N GLU A 5 -11.70 -8.89 -23.16
CA GLU A 5 -12.84 -7.99 -23.01
C GLU A 5 -12.60 -7.17 -21.73
N CYS A 6 -12.40 -5.87 -21.89
CA CYS A 6 -12.32 -4.93 -20.76
C CYS A 6 -13.68 -4.91 -20.08
N CYS A 7 -13.81 -5.69 -19.02
CA CYS A 7 -14.95 -5.67 -18.13
C CYS A 7 -15.19 -4.23 -17.61
N GLY A 8 -16.42 -3.71 -17.66
CA GLY A 8 -16.81 -2.38 -17.13
C GLY A 8 -16.60 -2.23 -15.61
N GLU A 9 -16.78 -1.03 -15.04
CA GLU A 9 -16.50 -0.75 -13.61
C GLU A 9 -17.37 -1.64 -12.70
N ASN A 10 -18.56 -1.91 -13.20
CA ASN A 10 -19.58 -2.75 -12.60
C ASN A 10 -19.61 -4.16 -13.26
N CYS A 11 -18.46 -4.81 -13.42
CA CYS A 11 -18.44 -6.21 -13.89
C CYS A 11 -18.75 -7.21 -12.79
N ASP A 12 -19.55 -8.22 -13.12
CA ASP A 12 -19.81 -9.43 -12.32
C ASP A 12 -18.57 -10.30 -12.06
N CYS A 13 -17.51 -10.11 -12.86
CA CYS A 13 -16.29 -10.90 -12.86
C CYS A 13 -15.16 -10.29 -12.00
N CYS A 14 -15.08 -8.96 -11.99
CA CYS A 14 -13.88 -8.21 -11.60
C CYS A 14 -14.22 -6.89 -10.87
N GLY A 15 -15.46 -6.40 -10.98
CA GLY A 15 -15.88 -5.06 -10.54
C GLY A 15 -16.73 -5.08 -9.27
N PHE A 16 -17.62 -4.11 -9.13
CA PHE A 16 -18.49 -3.98 -7.94
C PHE A 16 -19.78 -4.82 -7.99
N ASP A 17 -20.09 -5.43 -9.14
CA ASP A 17 -21.31 -6.24 -9.34
C ASP A 17 -21.07 -7.75 -9.08
N ARG A 18 -19.90 -8.13 -8.55
CA ARG A 18 -19.61 -9.53 -8.24
C ARG A 18 -20.62 -10.07 -7.21
N PRO A 19 -21.08 -11.32 -7.35
CA PRO A 19 -22.16 -11.86 -6.51
C PRO A 19 -21.81 -11.92 -5.02
N GLU A 20 -20.53 -12.00 -4.66
CA GLU A 20 -20.08 -12.01 -3.27
C GLU A 20 -20.00 -10.62 -2.61
N MET A 21 -20.19 -9.52 -3.35
CA MET A 21 -20.12 -8.16 -2.79
C MET A 21 -21.22 -7.93 -1.75
N ASN A 22 -20.87 -7.30 -0.62
CA ASN A 22 -21.77 -7.01 0.51
C ASN A 22 -22.43 -8.24 1.17
N THR A 23 -21.98 -9.46 0.86
CA THR A 23 -22.56 -10.70 1.42
C THR A 23 -21.96 -11.12 2.76
N GLU A 24 -20.74 -10.68 3.07
CA GLU A 24 -20.00 -11.02 4.28
C GLU A 24 -19.49 -9.75 4.96
N THR A 25 -19.43 -9.73 6.30
CA THR A 25 -18.73 -8.67 7.03
C THR A 25 -17.23 -8.88 6.97
N VAL A 26 -16.53 -7.97 6.30
CA VAL A 26 -15.07 -8.03 6.11
C VAL A 26 -14.27 -7.29 7.19
N VAL A 27 -14.95 -6.51 8.02
CA VAL A 27 -14.33 -5.76 9.13
C VAL A 27 -13.68 -6.75 10.11
N GLY A 28 -12.38 -6.60 10.32
CA GLY A 28 -11.61 -7.47 11.23
C GLY A 28 -11.16 -8.81 10.63
N ALA A 29 -11.46 -9.09 9.36
CA ALA A 29 -11.00 -10.32 8.69
C ALA A 29 -9.49 -10.34 8.40
N MET A 30 -8.84 -9.16 8.41
CA MET A 30 -7.40 -9.04 8.18
C MET A 30 -6.59 -9.49 9.40
N LYS A 31 -5.47 -10.19 9.13
CA LYS A 31 -4.52 -10.58 10.18
C LYS A 31 -3.99 -9.36 10.92
N LYS A 32 -3.81 -9.47 12.24
CA LYS A 32 -3.17 -8.43 13.05
C LYS A 32 -1.72 -8.23 12.60
N LEU A 33 -1.42 -7.03 12.11
CA LEU A 33 -0.08 -6.62 11.72
C LEU A 33 0.59 -5.86 12.86
N ALA A 34 1.91 -5.97 12.97
CA ALA A 34 2.69 -5.14 13.89
C ALA A 34 2.80 -3.68 13.41
N GLY A 35 2.59 -3.47 12.12
CA GLY A 35 2.68 -2.19 11.42
C GLY A 35 2.87 -2.45 9.94
N GLN A 36 3.10 -1.41 9.15
CA GLN A 36 3.29 -1.50 7.71
C GLN A 36 4.32 -0.45 7.25
N ALA A 37 5.17 -0.85 6.31
CA ALA A 37 6.09 0.03 5.61
C ALA A 37 5.58 0.21 4.18
N TYR A 38 5.54 1.45 3.70
CA TYR A 38 5.16 1.77 2.34
C TYR A 38 6.33 2.46 1.65
N ILE A 39 6.90 1.80 0.64
CA ILE A 39 7.94 2.39 -0.21
C ILE A 39 7.23 3.12 -1.35
N ILE A 40 7.47 4.42 -1.48
CA ILE A 40 6.96 5.23 -2.57
C ILE A 40 7.75 4.90 -3.83
N TYR A 41 7.13 4.23 -4.81
CA TYR A 41 7.84 3.77 -6.00
C TYR A 41 6.91 3.49 -7.18
N GLY A 42 7.17 4.13 -8.32
CA GLY A 42 6.43 3.91 -9.55
C GLY A 42 4.92 4.16 -9.42
N THR A 43 4.16 3.58 -10.35
CA THR A 43 2.71 3.72 -10.41
C THR A 43 2.00 2.37 -10.56
N HIS A 44 0.78 2.27 -10.05
CA HIS A 44 -0.04 1.06 -10.02
C HIS A 44 -0.31 0.45 -11.40
N THR A 45 -0.31 1.26 -12.45
CA THR A 45 -0.45 0.82 -13.85
C THR A 45 0.82 0.18 -14.41
N THR A 46 1.98 0.46 -13.80
CA THR A 46 3.29 0.01 -14.27
C THR A 46 3.87 -1.17 -13.49
N TRP A 47 3.36 -1.45 -12.28
CA TRP A 47 3.92 -2.52 -11.45
C TRP A 47 3.74 -3.91 -12.10
N PRO A 48 4.79 -4.75 -12.15
CA PRO A 48 4.65 -6.15 -12.56
C PRO A 48 3.85 -6.95 -11.53
N LYS A 49 3.62 -8.25 -11.79
CA LYS A 49 2.82 -9.13 -10.92
C LYS A 49 3.32 -9.16 -9.46
N ASP A 50 4.62 -9.08 -9.24
CA ASP A 50 5.22 -8.76 -7.94
C ASP A 50 5.79 -7.35 -8.01
N ALA A 51 5.15 -6.39 -7.36
CA ALA A 51 5.57 -4.99 -7.44
C ALA A 51 7.02 -4.78 -6.97
N ASN A 52 7.53 -5.63 -6.07
CA ASN A 52 8.90 -5.52 -5.56
C ASN A 52 9.96 -5.85 -6.60
N THR A 53 9.57 -6.46 -7.73
CA THR A 53 10.49 -6.83 -8.83
C THR A 53 10.36 -5.88 -10.02
N MET A 54 9.89 -4.65 -9.79
CA MET A 54 9.81 -3.62 -10.84
C MET A 54 11.20 -3.31 -11.41
N ASP A 55 12.19 -3.17 -10.53
CA ASP A 55 13.61 -3.03 -10.88
C ASP A 55 14.50 -3.45 -9.70
N ASP A 56 15.81 -3.47 -9.93
CA ASP A 56 16.81 -3.89 -8.94
C ASP A 56 16.90 -2.93 -7.74
N LYS A 57 16.68 -1.63 -7.95
CA LYS A 57 16.74 -0.61 -6.90
C LYS A 57 15.62 -0.82 -5.88
N LEU A 58 14.38 -0.98 -6.34
CA LEU A 58 13.25 -1.26 -5.47
C LEU A 58 13.43 -2.59 -4.75
N LYS A 59 13.92 -3.62 -5.46
CA LYS A 59 14.19 -4.93 -4.88
C LYS A 59 15.18 -4.83 -3.72
N GLU A 60 16.28 -4.11 -3.90
CA GLU A 60 17.29 -3.89 -2.86
C GLU A 60 16.71 -3.14 -1.65
N MET A 61 15.90 -2.10 -1.88
CA MET A 61 15.23 -1.36 -0.81
C MET A 61 14.31 -2.26 0.02
N VAL A 62 13.49 -3.09 -0.65
CA VAL A 62 12.59 -4.04 0.00
C VAL A 62 13.38 -5.07 0.81
N ASP A 63 14.42 -5.66 0.23
CA ASP A 63 15.23 -6.67 0.89
C ASP A 63 16.00 -6.11 2.09
N THR A 64 16.47 -4.86 2.00
CA THR A 64 17.16 -4.17 3.10
C THR A 64 16.18 -3.86 4.23
N LEU A 65 15.03 -3.27 3.91
CA LEU A 65 14.04 -2.85 4.89
C LEU A 65 13.39 -4.03 5.63
N ARG A 66 13.24 -5.19 4.97
CA ARG A 66 12.69 -6.41 5.59
C ARG A 66 13.58 -7.02 6.68
N LYS A 67 14.90 -6.79 6.65
CA LYS A 67 15.86 -7.42 7.59
C LYS A 67 15.60 -7.03 9.06
N PRO A 68 15.48 -5.74 9.42
CA PRO A 68 15.21 -5.35 10.81
C PRO A 68 13.74 -5.52 11.22
N LEU A 69 12.81 -5.50 10.25
CA LEU A 69 11.37 -5.49 10.53
C LEU A 69 10.82 -6.85 11.01
N PRO A 70 9.78 -6.86 11.87
CA PRO A 70 9.08 -8.09 12.26
C PRO A 70 8.43 -8.80 11.06
N LYS A 71 8.28 -10.13 11.12
CA LYS A 71 7.66 -10.92 10.03
C LYS A 71 6.23 -10.50 9.69
N ASN A 72 5.48 -9.97 10.66
CA ASN A 72 4.11 -9.46 10.47
C ASN A 72 4.07 -7.94 10.25
N PHE A 73 5.16 -7.36 9.72
CA PHE A 73 5.28 -5.97 9.31
C PHE A 73 5.55 -5.92 7.80
N PRO A 74 4.51 -6.01 6.95
CA PRO A 74 4.71 -6.06 5.50
C PRO A 74 5.34 -4.78 4.96
N VAL A 75 6.21 -4.98 3.97
CA VAL A 75 6.72 -3.92 3.10
C VAL A 75 5.89 -3.92 1.84
N VAL A 76 5.23 -2.80 1.58
CA VAL A 76 4.25 -2.58 0.51
C VAL A 76 4.79 -1.47 -0.38
N VAL A 77 4.51 -1.53 -1.68
CA VAL A 77 4.86 -0.46 -2.63
C VAL A 77 3.64 0.45 -2.78
N ALA A 78 3.82 1.76 -2.81
CA ALA A 78 2.73 2.71 -2.95
C ALA A 78 3.09 3.82 -3.94
N GLU A 79 2.06 4.42 -4.54
CA GLU A 79 2.23 5.64 -5.32
C GLU A 79 2.51 6.83 -4.42
N GLY A 80 3.32 7.77 -4.91
CA GLY A 80 3.58 9.03 -4.24
C GLY A 80 2.50 10.07 -4.53
N ILE A 81 2.27 10.97 -3.58
CA ILE A 81 1.46 12.17 -3.78
C ILE A 81 2.34 13.26 -4.42
N PRO A 82 1.97 13.78 -5.61
CA PRO A 82 2.74 14.82 -6.28
C PRO A 82 2.97 16.04 -5.39
N GLY A 83 4.23 16.49 -5.29
CA GLY A 83 4.62 17.64 -4.48
C GLY A 83 4.84 17.36 -2.99
N GLU A 84 4.41 16.20 -2.48
CA GLU A 84 4.61 15.80 -1.08
C GLU A 84 5.64 14.69 -0.90
N ASP A 85 5.59 13.68 -1.78
CA ASP A 85 6.42 12.49 -1.72
C ASP A 85 7.49 12.51 -2.81
N LYS A 86 8.62 11.86 -2.54
CA LYS A 86 9.66 11.55 -3.51
C LYS A 86 9.74 10.05 -3.73
N GLU A 87 10.02 9.64 -4.96
CA GLU A 87 10.31 8.25 -5.26
C GLU A 87 11.51 7.77 -4.43
N GLY A 88 11.30 6.71 -3.66
CA GLY A 88 12.24 6.18 -2.68
C GLY A 88 11.92 6.53 -1.21
N ASP A 89 10.96 7.42 -0.95
CA ASP A 89 10.49 7.68 0.42
C ASP A 89 9.91 6.40 1.04
N VAL A 90 10.07 6.22 2.34
CA VAL A 90 9.45 5.11 3.09
C VAL A 90 8.56 5.65 4.20
N LEU A 91 7.27 5.35 4.15
CA LEU A 91 6.30 5.68 5.19
C LEU A 91 6.14 4.51 6.16
N LEU A 92 6.22 4.78 7.47
CA LEU A 92 6.14 3.79 8.53
C LEU A 92 4.94 4.05 9.43
N PHE A 93 4.03 3.09 9.50
CA PHE A 93 2.86 3.12 10.40
C PHE A 93 2.89 1.92 11.36
N PRO A 94 2.48 2.08 12.63
CA PRO A 94 1.82 3.25 13.21
C PRO A 94 2.77 4.35 13.70
N SER A 95 4.10 4.23 13.52
CA SER A 95 5.07 5.23 13.99
C SER A 95 4.80 6.65 13.47
N GLY A 96 4.14 6.80 12.32
CA GLY A 96 3.85 8.10 11.72
C GLY A 96 5.12 8.79 11.25
N LEU A 97 6.04 8.02 10.66
CA LEU A 97 7.34 8.50 10.22
C LEU A 97 7.51 8.34 8.71
N ARG A 98 8.25 9.27 8.11
CA ARG A 98 8.75 9.20 6.73
C ARG A 98 10.28 9.15 6.79
N ILE A 99 10.87 8.11 6.24
CA ILE A 99 12.30 8.06 5.93
C ILE A 99 12.47 8.67 4.53
N PRO A 100 13.20 9.79 4.39
CA PRO A 100 13.40 10.44 3.10
C PRO A 100 14.13 9.54 2.09
N ALA A 101 13.80 9.68 0.82
CA ALA A 101 14.49 9.01 -0.27
C ALA A 101 16.01 9.26 -0.22
N GLY A 102 16.80 8.20 -0.40
CA GLY A 102 18.26 8.24 -0.33
C GLY A 102 18.85 8.00 1.05
N SER A 103 18.03 7.91 2.11
CA SER A 103 18.48 7.46 3.42
C SER A 103 18.87 5.98 3.43
N ASP A 104 19.77 5.63 4.35
CA ASP A 104 20.27 4.27 4.54
C ASP A 104 19.27 3.40 5.33
N LEU A 105 18.42 2.67 4.60
CA LEU A 105 17.38 1.80 5.17
C LEU A 105 17.92 0.69 6.10
N SER A 106 19.23 0.40 6.08
CA SER A 106 19.83 -0.57 7.01
C SER A 106 19.87 -0.07 8.45
N LYS A 107 19.74 1.25 8.67
CA LYS A 107 19.70 1.90 9.99
C LYS A 107 18.31 1.95 10.60
N VAL A 108 17.35 1.21 10.05
CA VAL A 108 16.02 1.06 10.65
C VAL A 108 16.15 0.24 11.93
N GLU A 109 15.67 0.82 13.03
CA GLU A 109 15.67 0.20 14.35
C GLU A 109 14.24 -0.19 14.74
N VAL A 110 14.11 -1.32 15.44
CA VAL A 110 12.82 -1.83 15.92
C VAL A 110 12.89 -2.04 17.42
N ASP A 111 12.15 -1.21 18.15
CA ASP A 111 11.93 -1.34 19.58
C ASP A 111 10.86 -2.40 19.84
N LYS A 112 11.32 -3.63 20.09
CA LYS A 112 10.48 -4.79 20.41
C LYS A 112 9.94 -4.78 21.84
N SER A 113 10.36 -3.84 22.68
CA SER A 113 9.84 -3.73 24.05
C SER A 113 8.43 -3.13 24.09
N LYS A 114 8.01 -2.45 23.02
CA LYS A 114 6.68 -1.87 22.85
C LYS A 114 5.75 -2.81 22.09
N SER A 115 4.45 -2.72 22.38
CA SER A 115 3.39 -3.45 21.68
C SER A 115 2.33 -2.46 21.18
N PRO A 116 2.20 -2.22 19.86
CA PRO A 116 3.03 -2.78 18.79
C PRO A 116 4.48 -2.27 18.82
N ALA A 117 5.40 -3.04 18.22
CA ALA A 117 6.81 -2.68 18.12
C ALA A 117 6.95 -1.33 17.40
N THR A 118 7.73 -0.42 17.97
CA THR A 118 7.95 0.90 17.37
C THR A 118 9.15 0.84 16.43
N VAL A 119 9.01 1.44 15.25
CA VAL A 119 10.09 1.53 14.26
C VAL A 119 10.60 2.96 14.20
N SER A 120 11.92 3.14 14.17
CA SER A 120 12.61 4.43 14.06
C SER A 120 13.76 4.38 13.06
N HIS A 121 14.21 5.55 12.62
CA HIS A 121 15.36 5.73 11.76
C HIS A 121 15.95 7.13 12.01
N PRO A 122 17.28 7.33 11.98
CA PRO A 122 17.92 8.61 12.32
C PRO A 122 17.46 9.78 11.45
N ASP A 123 17.26 9.54 10.15
CA ASP A 123 16.80 10.57 9.20
C ASP A 123 15.27 10.69 9.13
N ALA A 124 14.53 9.88 9.90
CA ALA A 124 13.07 9.90 9.79
C ALA A 124 12.49 11.23 10.29
N VAL A 125 11.56 11.76 9.50
CA VAL A 125 10.75 12.94 9.86
C VAL A 125 9.31 12.51 10.15
N PRO A 126 8.58 13.19 11.03
CA PRO A 126 7.16 12.92 11.23
C PRO A 126 6.36 13.14 9.95
N VAL A 127 5.40 12.27 9.67
CA VAL A 127 4.33 12.60 8.71
C VAL A 127 3.51 13.78 9.27
N PRO A 128 2.88 14.62 8.41
CA PRO A 128 2.12 15.77 8.87
C PRO A 128 1.13 15.43 9.99
N ALA A 129 1.13 16.22 11.07
CA ALA A 129 0.28 15.95 12.21
C ALA A 129 -1.21 15.99 11.81
N LYS A 130 -2.01 15.09 12.40
CA LYS A 130 -3.46 14.94 12.12
C LYS A 130 -3.79 14.59 10.66
N SER A 131 -2.83 14.07 9.90
CA SER A 131 -3.11 13.46 8.60
C SER A 131 -3.82 12.12 8.75
N ARG A 132 -4.61 11.75 7.75
CA ARG A 132 -5.20 10.43 7.56
C ARG A 132 -4.56 9.81 6.34
N HIS A 133 -3.92 8.66 6.49
CA HIS A 133 -3.31 7.95 5.38
C HIS A 133 -4.16 6.72 5.04
N ILE A 134 -4.65 6.67 3.80
CA ILE A 134 -5.50 5.59 3.31
C ILE A 134 -4.77 4.92 2.16
N PHE A 135 -4.53 3.63 2.27
CA PHE A 135 -3.84 2.84 1.26
C PHE A 135 -4.82 1.87 0.61
N VAL A 136 -5.03 2.02 -0.70
CA VAL A 136 -5.99 1.22 -1.47
C VAL A 136 -5.22 0.34 -2.44
N CYS A 137 -5.37 -0.98 -2.32
CA CYS A 137 -4.71 -1.91 -3.21
C CYS A 137 -5.28 -1.77 -4.64
N ALA A 138 -4.46 -1.32 -5.58
CA ALA A 138 -4.82 -1.11 -6.99
C ALA A 138 -3.99 -1.97 -7.95
N HIS A 139 -3.45 -3.08 -7.44
CA HIS A 139 -2.44 -3.88 -8.12
C HIS A 139 -3.04 -4.80 -9.21
N ASN A 140 -3.30 -4.23 -10.39
CA ASN A 140 -3.97 -4.92 -11.50
C ASN A 140 -3.26 -6.19 -11.98
N ASN A 141 -1.93 -6.14 -12.14
CA ASN A 141 -1.15 -7.28 -12.61
C ASN A 141 -1.06 -8.43 -11.57
N ARG A 142 -1.45 -8.18 -10.32
CA ARG A 142 -1.54 -9.20 -9.28
C ARG A 142 -2.93 -9.84 -9.22
N ASP A 143 -3.97 -9.02 -9.22
CA ASP A 143 -5.37 -9.47 -9.19
C ASP A 143 -6.26 -8.43 -9.89
N LYS A 144 -7.05 -8.89 -10.87
CA LYS A 144 -7.94 -8.01 -11.67
C LYS A 144 -8.98 -7.28 -10.81
N ARG A 145 -9.42 -7.87 -9.69
CA ARG A 145 -10.39 -7.23 -8.79
C ARG A 145 -9.80 -6.00 -8.13
N CYS A 146 -8.57 -6.10 -7.64
CA CYS A 146 -7.84 -4.95 -7.11
C CYS A 146 -7.57 -3.91 -8.20
N GLY A 147 -7.18 -4.37 -9.40
CA GLY A 147 -6.97 -3.49 -10.55
C GLY A 147 -8.20 -2.72 -11.00
N ARG A 148 -9.40 -3.31 -10.86
CA ARG A 148 -10.67 -2.69 -11.23
C ARG A 148 -11.23 -1.80 -10.12
N CYS A 149 -11.46 -2.36 -8.94
CA CYS A 149 -12.12 -1.65 -7.84
C CYS A 149 -11.19 -0.65 -7.15
N GLY A 150 -9.89 -0.94 -7.08
CA GLY A 150 -8.93 -0.15 -6.31
C GLY A 150 -8.78 1.30 -6.78
N PRO A 151 -8.50 1.57 -8.08
CA PRO A 151 -8.38 2.94 -8.58
C PRO A 151 -9.65 3.78 -8.41
N GLU A 152 -10.82 3.18 -8.65
CA GLU A 152 -12.10 3.85 -8.50
C GLU A 152 -12.40 4.20 -7.03
N LEU A 153 -12.17 3.24 -6.13
CA LEU A 153 -12.31 3.45 -4.70
C LEU A 153 -11.35 4.53 -4.18
N ALA A 154 -10.10 4.53 -4.63
CA ALA A 154 -9.13 5.56 -4.25
C ALA A 154 -9.60 6.95 -4.68
N SER A 155 -10.11 7.08 -5.91
CA SER A 155 -10.60 8.34 -6.47
C SER A 155 -11.84 8.84 -5.72
N CYS A 156 -12.79 7.94 -5.42
CA CYS A 156 -13.96 8.27 -4.60
C CYS A 156 -13.58 8.74 -3.18
N ILE A 157 -12.65 8.04 -2.51
CA ILE A 157 -12.20 8.43 -1.17
C ILE A 157 -11.48 9.79 -1.20
N GLU A 158 -10.66 10.03 -2.22
CA GLU A 158 -9.97 11.30 -2.39
C GLU A 158 -10.95 12.46 -2.59
N ALA A 159 -11.98 12.27 -3.42
CA ALA A 159 -13.04 13.27 -3.64
C ALA A 159 -13.89 13.57 -2.39
N LEU A 160 -14.04 12.60 -1.50
CA LEU A 160 -14.74 12.75 -0.21
C LEU A 160 -13.82 13.26 0.92
N GLY A 161 -12.50 13.20 0.71
CA GLY A 161 -11.49 13.57 1.68
C GLY A 161 -11.38 15.07 1.89
N ASP A 162 -10.83 15.47 3.04
CA ASP A 162 -10.36 16.83 3.27
C ASP A 162 -8.86 16.96 2.96
N ALA A 163 -8.31 18.16 3.04
CA ALA A 163 -6.88 18.43 2.79
C ALA A 163 -5.90 17.67 3.72
N ARG A 164 -6.39 16.93 4.72
CA ARG A 164 -5.58 16.09 5.61
C ARG A 164 -5.65 14.62 5.21
N THR A 165 -6.42 14.27 4.18
CA THR A 165 -6.66 12.90 3.76
C THR A 165 -5.75 12.58 2.58
N HIS A 166 -4.77 11.71 2.83
CA HIS A 166 -3.77 11.32 1.85
C HIS A 166 -4.09 9.91 1.37
N VAL A 167 -4.70 9.80 0.20
CA VAL A 167 -5.05 8.52 -0.41
C VAL A 167 -3.91 8.08 -1.32
N ARG A 168 -3.45 6.84 -1.17
CA ARG A 168 -2.42 6.25 -2.03
C ARG A 168 -2.90 4.92 -2.57
N LYS A 169 -2.73 4.73 -3.87
CA LYS A 169 -2.82 3.40 -4.47
C LYS A 169 -1.58 2.61 -4.06
N CYS A 170 -1.76 1.35 -3.70
CA CYS A 170 -0.67 0.48 -3.24
C CYS A 170 -0.69 -0.90 -3.89
N SER A 171 0.43 -1.59 -3.75
CA SER A 171 0.58 -2.98 -4.17
C SER A 171 -0.16 -3.92 -3.22
N HIS A 172 -0.17 -5.20 -3.56
CA HIS A 172 -0.99 -6.17 -2.86
C HIS A 172 -0.73 -6.27 -1.35
N ILE A 173 -1.77 -5.99 -0.55
CA ILE A 173 -1.76 -6.08 0.92
C ILE A 173 -2.43 -7.35 1.48
N GLY A 174 -2.95 -8.23 0.61
CA GLY A 174 -3.80 -9.35 0.98
C GLY A 174 -5.29 -9.08 0.72
N GLY A 175 -6.14 -10.08 0.99
CA GLY A 175 -7.60 -9.90 0.98
C GLY A 175 -8.25 -9.63 -0.39
N HIS A 176 -7.57 -9.92 -1.52
CA HIS A 176 -8.09 -9.59 -2.87
C HIS A 176 -9.46 -10.20 -3.19
N LYS A 177 -9.86 -11.28 -2.50
CA LYS A 177 -11.21 -11.87 -2.61
C LYS A 177 -12.30 -10.84 -2.26
N PHE A 178 -11.99 -9.90 -1.39
CA PHE A 178 -12.89 -8.89 -0.84
C PHE A 178 -12.62 -7.49 -1.42
N ALA A 179 -11.90 -7.37 -2.55
CA ALA A 179 -11.53 -6.07 -3.09
C ALA A 179 -12.77 -5.21 -3.43
N GLY A 180 -12.85 -4.02 -2.84
CA GLY A 180 -13.95 -3.07 -3.04
C GLY A 180 -15.16 -3.26 -2.12
N ASN A 181 -15.15 -4.27 -1.24
CA ASN A 181 -16.20 -4.53 -0.24
C ASN A 181 -15.92 -3.81 1.09
#